data_AF-A0A2G3LAW5-F1
#
_entry.id   AF-A0A2G3LAW5-F1
#
_cell.length_a   1.000
_cell.length_b   1.000
_cell.length_c   1.000
_cell.angle_alpha   90.00
_cell.angle_beta   90.00
_cell.angle_gamma   90.00
#
_symmetry.space_group_name_H-M   'P 1'
#
loop_
_entity.id
_entity.type
_entity.pdbx_description
1 polymer ?
#
loop_
_entity_poly.entity_id
_entity_poly.type
_entity_poly.pdbx_seq_one_letter_code
_entity_poly.pdbx_strand_id
1 'polypeptide(L)'
;MMKNREIEAQVRTRAQNRFEVSVDESLALLAEPSLADVSALKLRRVTKPDSSGRTVLLAVIDKVEDWKTVSRWTAQVRDMLPEPDTSDLYLILLAEEFSSHNCSRIEADEQFCRKYVTSSLEEIPSLLDRTFLASLSASGTGEGIVDPVAAAFQSTQAKHTWLTNTVQDQWLRSFLSEKQGKDLVPDILETIYPEMDF
;
A
#
# COMPACT_ATOMS: atom_id res chain seq x y z
N MET A 1 9.68 10.53 20.56
CA MET A 1 10.76 9.65 20.04
C MET A 1 10.32 8.17 19.92
N MET A 2 9.03 7.86 19.70
CA MET A 2 8.51 6.48 19.59
C MET A 2 7.65 6.23 18.33
N LYS A 3 7.40 7.25 17.51
CA LYS A 3 6.39 7.20 16.45
C LYS A 3 6.84 6.42 15.22
N ASN A 4 8.12 6.48 14.84
CA ASN A 4 8.61 5.66 13.73
C ASN A 4 8.67 4.15 14.07
N ARG A 5 9.05 3.80 15.30
CA ARG A 5 8.99 2.40 15.76
C ARG A 5 7.57 1.88 15.80
N GLU A 6 6.63 2.73 16.21
CA GLU A 6 5.20 2.39 16.22
C GLU A 6 4.67 2.15 14.81
N ILE A 7 4.93 3.05 13.85
CA ILE A 7 4.48 2.85 12.47
C ILE A 7 5.17 1.65 11.82
N GLU A 8 6.46 1.42 12.07
CA GLU A 8 7.15 0.23 11.58
C GLU A 8 6.50 -1.05 12.11
N ALA A 9 6.17 -1.11 13.40
CA ALA A 9 5.49 -2.26 13.99
C ALA A 9 4.10 -2.48 13.36
N GLN A 10 3.36 -1.40 13.07
CA GLN A 10 2.08 -1.50 12.37
C GLN A 10 2.23 -1.94 10.92
N VAL A 11 3.24 -1.43 10.19
CA VAL A 11 3.57 -1.89 8.83
C VAL A 11 3.85 -3.38 8.84
N ARG A 12 4.68 -3.87 9.77
CA ARG A 12 4.98 -5.30 9.92
C ARG A 12 3.72 -6.12 10.21
N THR A 13 2.85 -5.62 11.08
CA THR A 13 1.59 -6.27 11.42
C THR A 13 0.67 -6.37 10.19
N ARG A 14 0.49 -5.27 9.44
CA ARG A 14 -0.35 -5.23 8.24
C ARG A 14 0.25 -6.02 7.05
N ALA A 15 1.57 -6.16 7.04
CA ALA A 15 2.30 -6.94 6.05
C ALA A 15 2.29 -8.45 6.30
N GLN A 16 1.88 -8.89 7.50
CA GLN A 16 1.91 -10.29 7.89
C GLN A 16 1.21 -11.18 6.84
N ASN A 17 1.83 -12.32 6.53
CA ASN A 17 1.41 -13.29 5.51
C ASN A 17 1.40 -12.77 4.05
N ARG A 18 1.67 -11.49 3.80
CA ARG A 18 1.65 -10.88 2.45
C ARG A 18 3.05 -10.48 2.00
N PHE A 19 3.84 -9.93 2.90
CA PHE A 19 5.20 -9.48 2.64
C PHE A 19 6.17 -9.94 3.72
N GLU A 20 7.37 -10.31 3.29
CA GLU A 20 8.56 -10.30 4.12
C GLU A 20 9.07 -8.85 4.21
N VAL A 21 9.28 -8.37 5.44
CA VAL A 21 9.67 -6.98 5.72
C VAL A 21 11.08 -6.95 6.30
N SER A 22 12.02 -6.35 5.58
CA SER A 22 13.39 -6.11 6.05
C SER A 22 13.67 -4.60 6.16
N VAL A 23 14.50 -4.21 7.12
CA VAL A 23 15.03 -2.84 7.20
C VAL A 23 16.20 -2.70 6.22
N ASP A 24 16.25 -1.59 5.50
CA ASP A 24 17.37 -1.21 4.64
C ASP A 24 18.10 -0.01 5.24
N GLU A 25 19.06 -0.30 6.11
CA GLU A 25 19.87 0.72 6.79
C GLU A 25 20.65 1.58 5.79
N SER A 26 21.02 1.02 4.63
CA SER A 26 21.79 1.76 3.62
C SER A 26 21.00 2.93 3.04
N LEU A 27 19.69 2.74 2.84
CA LEU A 27 18.78 3.78 2.38
C LEU A 27 18.42 4.77 3.49
N ALA A 28 18.29 4.31 4.73
CA ALA A 28 18.06 5.18 5.88
C ALA A 28 19.25 6.12 6.13
N LEU A 29 20.49 5.65 5.94
CA LEU A 29 21.72 6.45 6.06
C LEU A 29 21.88 7.56 5.02
N LEU A 30 21.08 7.56 3.96
CA LEU A 30 21.04 8.68 3.01
C LEU A 30 20.35 9.92 3.59
N ALA A 31 19.59 9.77 4.67
CA ALA A 31 18.91 10.89 5.30
C ALA A 31 19.91 11.85 5.95
N GLU A 32 19.61 13.14 5.87
CA GLU A 32 20.41 14.15 6.56
C GLU A 32 20.32 13.98 8.08
N PRO A 33 21.40 14.25 8.85
CA PRO A 33 21.40 14.10 10.30
C PRO A 33 20.32 14.90 11.04
N SER A 34 19.74 15.92 10.41
CA SER A 34 18.60 16.68 10.94
C SER A 34 17.29 15.89 10.96
N LEU A 35 17.17 14.82 10.17
CA LEU A 35 16.03 13.91 10.18
C LEU A 35 16.32 12.75 11.15
N ALA A 36 16.00 12.96 12.42
CA ALA A 36 16.36 12.03 13.48
C ALA A 36 15.51 10.75 13.53
N ASP A 37 14.31 10.74 12.95
CA ASP A 37 13.34 9.64 13.09
C ASP A 37 12.86 9.16 11.70
N VAL A 38 13.76 8.46 11.01
CA VAL A 38 13.52 7.89 9.68
C VAL A 38 13.87 6.40 9.64
N SER A 39 13.23 5.66 8.74
CA SER A 39 13.62 4.30 8.40
C SER A 39 13.23 3.98 6.96
N ALA A 40 13.92 3.00 6.37
CA ALA A 40 13.60 2.49 5.04
C ALA A 40 13.31 1.00 5.16
N LEU A 41 12.18 0.57 4.62
CA LEU A 41 11.72 -0.82 4.65
C LEU A 41 11.66 -1.36 3.23
N LYS A 42 12.13 -2.59 3.05
CA LYS A 42 11.95 -3.38 1.84
C LYS A 42 10.89 -4.44 2.12
N LEU A 43 9.87 -4.47 1.28
CA LEU A 43 8.75 -5.39 1.35
C LEU A 43 8.75 -6.28 0.12
N ARG A 44 9.06 -7.56 0.29
CA ARG A 44 8.99 -8.57 -0.77
C ARG A 44 7.80 -9.47 -0.56
N ARG A 45 7.11 -9.86 -1.64
CA ARG A 45 5.97 -10.77 -1.51
C ARG A 45 6.46 -12.14 -1.04
N VAL A 46 5.83 -12.68 0.00
CA VAL A 46 6.17 -14.01 0.55
C VAL A 46 6.11 -15.08 -0.55
N THR A 47 5.20 -14.93 -1.50
CA THR A 47 4.90 -15.97 -2.49
C THR A 47 5.59 -15.78 -3.84
N LYS A 48 6.29 -14.65 -4.01
CA LYS A 48 7.19 -14.40 -5.14
C LYS A 48 8.45 -13.69 -4.63
N PRO A 49 9.37 -14.44 -4.00
CA PRO A 49 10.60 -13.88 -3.44
C PRO A 49 11.45 -13.16 -4.49
N ASP A 50 11.40 -13.65 -5.74
CA ASP A 50 12.18 -13.14 -6.88
C ASP A 50 11.53 -11.94 -7.60
N SER A 51 10.35 -11.48 -7.17
CA SER A 51 9.72 -10.29 -7.76
C SER A 51 10.32 -8.99 -7.20
N SER A 52 10.23 -7.91 -7.98
CA SER A 52 10.57 -6.56 -7.51
C SER A 52 9.84 -6.23 -6.21
N GLY A 53 10.58 -5.67 -5.26
CA GLY A 53 10.08 -5.36 -3.93
C GLY A 53 9.51 -3.95 -3.88
N ARG A 54 8.71 -3.67 -2.85
CA ARG A 54 8.32 -2.30 -2.52
C ARG A 54 9.32 -1.69 -1.56
N THR A 55 9.63 -0.42 -1.77
CA THR A 55 10.44 0.38 -0.85
C THR A 55 9.53 1.36 -0.14
N VAL A 56 9.46 1.27 1.18
CA VAL A 56 8.65 2.17 2.02
C VAL A 56 9.61 2.99 2.88
N LEU A 57 9.61 4.30 2.64
CA LEU A 57 10.29 5.27 3.49
C LEU A 57 9.34 5.72 4.58
N LEU A 58 9.80 5.70 5.82
CA LEU A 58 9.11 6.22 6.97
C LEU A 58 9.87 7.42 7.49
N ALA A 59 9.17 8.53 7.74
CA ALA A 59 9.76 9.71 8.35
C ALA A 59 8.76 10.33 9.32
N VAL A 60 9.28 10.87 10.43
CA VAL A 60 8.52 11.71 11.36
C VAL A 60 9.12 13.11 11.32
N ILE A 61 8.26 14.11 11.07
CA ILE A 61 8.65 15.52 11.14
C ILE A 61 7.61 16.32 11.92
N ASP A 62 8.10 17.26 12.72
CA ASP A 62 7.23 18.13 13.50
C ASP A 62 6.74 19.31 12.65
N LYS A 63 7.61 19.82 11.76
CA LYS A 63 7.41 21.10 11.08
C LYS A 63 7.43 20.97 9.57
N VAL A 64 6.66 21.84 8.90
CA VAL A 64 6.54 21.83 7.43
C VAL A 64 7.85 22.19 6.74
N GLU A 65 8.71 22.95 7.41
CA GLU A 65 10.02 23.34 6.91
C GLU A 65 10.96 22.12 6.69
N ASP A 66 10.77 21.05 7.46
CA ASP A 66 11.56 19.82 7.36
C ASP A 66 11.17 18.97 6.14
N TRP A 67 10.02 19.27 5.51
CA TRP A 67 9.56 18.60 4.29
C TRP A 67 10.61 18.66 3.18
N LYS A 68 11.32 19.79 3.04
CA LYS A 68 12.36 19.93 2.01
C LYS A 68 13.49 18.92 2.18
N THR A 69 13.81 18.60 3.43
CA THR A 69 14.86 17.63 3.77
C THR A 69 14.37 16.21 3.52
N VAL A 70 13.13 15.88 3.93
CA VAL A 70 12.50 14.57 3.64
C VAL A 70 12.38 14.33 2.13
N SER A 71 11.97 15.35 1.38
CA SER A 71 11.85 15.29 -0.08
C SER A 71 13.20 15.03 -0.76
N ARG A 72 14.28 15.66 -0.27
CA ARG A 72 15.64 15.42 -0.79
C ARG A 72 16.11 14.00 -0.50
N TRP A 73 15.91 13.52 0.72
CA TRP A 73 16.21 12.13 1.07
C TRP A 73 15.45 11.15 0.19
N THR A 74 14.15 11.39 -0.03
CA THR A 74 13.31 10.57 -0.91
C THR A 74 13.84 10.54 -2.35
N ALA A 75 14.28 11.68 -2.88
CA ALA A 75 14.89 11.76 -4.20
C ALA A 75 16.21 10.96 -4.27
N GLN A 76 17.07 11.07 -3.26
CA GLN A 76 18.32 10.31 -3.18
C GLN A 76 18.08 8.80 -3.12
N VAL A 77 17.08 8.36 -2.34
CA VAL A 77 16.68 6.95 -2.31
C VAL A 77 16.22 6.51 -3.69
N ARG A 78 15.33 7.25 -4.34
CA ARG A 78 14.84 6.90 -5.68
C ARG A 78 16.00 6.73 -6.67
N ASP A 79 16.94 7.66 -6.67
CA ASP A 79 18.08 7.63 -7.60
C ASP A 79 19.05 6.45 -7.34
N MET A 80 19.00 5.86 -6.14
CA MET A 80 19.77 4.65 -5.76
C MET A 80 19.03 3.34 -6.06
N LEU A 81 17.72 3.39 -6.32
CA LEU A 81 16.93 2.19 -6.59
C LEU A 81 17.10 1.75 -8.06
N PRO A 82 17.28 0.45 -8.33
CA PRO A 82 17.26 -0.05 -9.70
C PRO A 82 15.84 -0.07 -10.25
N GLU A 83 15.68 0.04 -11.57
CA GLU A 83 14.40 -0.28 -12.21
C GLU A 83 14.11 -1.79 -12.06
N PRO A 84 12.88 -2.21 -11.70
CA PRO A 84 11.65 -1.40 -11.60
C PRO A 84 11.31 -0.86 -10.20
N ASP A 85 12.18 -1.05 -9.20
CA ASP A 85 11.91 -0.71 -7.79
C ASP A 85 11.63 0.79 -7.56
N THR A 86 12.08 1.67 -8.46
CA THR A 86 11.80 3.11 -8.45
C THR A 86 10.30 3.42 -8.52
N SER A 87 9.53 2.61 -9.26
CA SER A 87 8.08 2.74 -9.44
C SER A 87 7.29 2.27 -8.22
N ASP A 88 7.92 1.42 -7.40
CA ASP A 88 7.37 0.84 -6.18
C ASP A 88 7.98 1.51 -4.92
N LEU A 89 8.33 2.80 -5.03
CA LEU A 89 8.74 3.65 -3.91
C LEU A 89 7.53 4.36 -3.31
N TYR A 90 7.45 4.33 -1.98
CA TYR A 90 6.40 4.95 -1.18
C TYR A 90 7.03 5.73 -0.02
N LEU A 91 6.46 6.87 0.32
CA LEU A 91 6.79 7.63 1.52
C LEU A 91 5.58 7.71 2.44
N ILE A 92 5.74 7.29 3.69
CA ILE A 92 4.77 7.49 4.75
C ILE A 92 5.37 8.49 5.74
N LEU A 93 4.70 9.64 5.87
CA LEU A 93 5.17 10.78 6.64
C LEU A 93 4.22 11.01 7.82
N LEU A 94 4.75 10.84 9.03
CA LEU A 94 4.07 11.24 10.25
C LEU A 94 4.36 12.72 10.51
N ALA A 95 3.34 13.55 10.33
CA ALA A 95 3.40 14.99 10.51
C ALA A 95 2.39 15.44 11.56
N GLU A 96 2.86 16.00 12.68
CA GLU A 96 2.01 16.30 13.84
C GLU A 96 1.24 17.63 13.69
N GLU A 97 1.89 18.66 13.14
CA GLU A 97 1.35 20.01 13.10
C GLU A 97 0.86 20.43 11.71
N PHE A 98 0.64 19.48 10.81
CA PHE A 98 0.30 19.80 9.44
C PHE A 98 -1.19 20.10 9.30
N SER A 99 -1.49 21.23 8.65
CA SER A 99 -2.85 21.50 8.18
C SER A 99 -3.22 20.50 7.09
N SER A 100 -4.52 20.21 6.96
CA SER A 100 -5.04 19.36 5.88
C SER A 100 -4.59 19.84 4.49
N HIS A 101 -4.51 21.16 4.28
CA HIS A 101 -3.99 21.75 3.06
C HIS A 101 -2.53 21.36 2.78
N ASN A 102 -1.67 21.38 3.80
CA ASN A 102 -0.27 20.98 3.65
C ASN A 102 -0.15 19.48 3.35
N CYS A 103 -0.92 18.63 4.04
CA CYS A 103 -0.97 17.19 3.76
C CYS A 103 -1.38 16.93 2.31
N SER A 104 -2.52 17.50 1.86
CA SER A 104 -3.01 17.34 0.49
C SER A 104 -2.01 17.85 -0.56
N ARG A 105 -1.34 18.97 -0.30
CA ARG A 105 -0.35 19.52 -1.22
C ARG A 105 0.86 18.60 -1.38
N ILE A 106 1.32 17.98 -0.29
CA ILE A 106 2.43 17.01 -0.33
C ILE A 106 1.99 15.73 -1.02
N GLU A 107 0.80 15.20 -0.72
CA GLU A 107 0.30 13.97 -1.34
C GLU A 107 0.02 14.13 -2.85
N ALA A 108 -0.42 15.32 -3.28
CA ALA A 108 -0.67 15.64 -4.68
C ALA A 108 0.61 15.87 -5.50
N ASP A 109 1.75 16.06 -4.83
CA ASP A 109 3.04 16.12 -5.51
C ASP A 109 3.42 14.72 -5.98
N GLU A 110 3.44 14.48 -7.29
CA GLU A 110 3.81 13.18 -7.88
C GLU A 110 5.33 13.02 -8.06
N GLN A 111 6.14 13.99 -7.62
CA GLN A 111 7.60 13.87 -7.73
C GLN A 111 8.15 12.75 -6.86
N PHE A 112 9.12 11.99 -7.39
CA PHE A 112 9.89 10.96 -6.70
C PHE A 112 9.16 9.66 -6.34
N CYS A 113 8.00 9.74 -5.70
CA CYS A 113 7.28 8.58 -5.19
C CYS A 113 5.82 8.91 -4.84
N ARG A 114 5.02 7.87 -4.55
CA ARG A 114 3.71 8.03 -3.91
C ARG A 114 3.91 8.39 -2.43
N LYS A 115 3.10 9.31 -1.92
CA LYS A 115 3.24 9.85 -0.55
C LYS A 115 1.93 9.73 0.21
N TYR A 116 2.05 9.46 1.50
CA TYR A 116 0.94 9.43 2.45
C TYR A 116 1.37 10.21 3.68
N VAL A 117 0.63 11.25 4.04
CA VAL A 117 0.96 12.15 5.14
C VAL A 117 -0.16 12.08 6.17
N THR A 118 0.18 11.87 7.44
CA THR A 118 -0.85 11.97 8.49
C THR A 118 -1.36 13.38 8.62
N SER A 119 -2.69 13.52 8.70
CA SER A 119 -3.27 14.74 9.26
C SER A 119 -3.17 14.74 10.79
N SER A 120 -3.23 15.92 11.42
CA SER A 120 -3.10 16.09 12.88
C SER A 120 -4.09 15.30 13.75
N LEU A 121 -5.17 14.75 13.15
CA LEU A 121 -6.18 13.93 13.83
C LEU A 121 -6.26 12.50 13.28
N GLU A 122 -5.42 12.15 12.30
CA GLU A 122 -5.42 10.81 11.69
C GLU A 122 -4.56 9.85 12.50
N GLU A 123 -5.14 8.71 12.88
CA GLU A 123 -4.39 7.64 13.53
C GLU A 123 -3.61 6.81 12.51
N ILE A 124 -2.48 6.22 12.94
CA ILE A 124 -1.62 5.37 12.10
C ILE A 124 -2.40 4.26 11.37
N PRO A 125 -3.34 3.51 12.00
CA PRO A 125 -4.12 2.51 11.28
C PRO A 125 -4.89 3.09 10.09
N SER A 126 -5.53 4.26 10.26
CA SER A 126 -6.29 4.92 9.20
C SER A 126 -5.40 5.39 8.05
N LEU A 127 -4.21 5.90 8.36
CA LEU A 127 -3.19 6.22 7.36
C LEU A 127 -2.81 4.98 6.53
N LEU A 128 -2.54 3.87 7.21
CA LEU A 128 -2.14 2.61 6.54
C LEU A 128 -3.26 2.03 5.67
N ASP A 129 -4.53 2.27 6.01
CA ASP A 129 -5.69 1.87 5.19
C ASP A 129 -5.79 2.62 3.85
N ARG A 130 -5.12 3.76 3.70
CA ARG A 130 -5.00 4.48 2.41
C ARG A 130 -3.90 3.93 1.50
N THR A 131 -3.08 3.02 2.02
CA THR A 131 -1.91 2.47 1.33
C THR A 131 -2.18 1.05 0.80
N PHE A 132 -1.20 0.48 0.11
CA PHE A 132 -1.25 -0.94 -0.28
C PHE A 132 -1.23 -1.91 0.92
N LEU A 133 -0.96 -1.43 2.13
CA LEU A 133 -0.98 -2.18 3.39
C LEU A 133 -2.39 -2.25 4.03
N ALA A 134 -3.41 -1.66 3.40
CA ALA A 134 -4.78 -1.79 3.84
C ALA A 134 -5.14 -3.26 4.11
N SER A 135 -5.90 -3.50 5.18
CA SER A 135 -6.37 -4.84 5.53
C SER A 135 -7.33 -5.31 4.44
N LEU A 136 -6.99 -6.41 3.78
CA LEU A 136 -7.91 -7.11 2.88
C LEU A 136 -8.86 -7.97 3.72
N SER A 137 -9.52 -7.38 4.73
CA SER A 137 -10.55 -8.11 5.48
C SER A 137 -11.75 -8.33 4.56
N ALA A 138 -11.98 -9.57 4.16
CA ALA A 138 -13.18 -10.05 3.45
C ALA A 138 -14.45 -10.00 4.34
N SER A 139 -14.52 -9.08 5.30
CA SER A 139 -15.57 -9.01 6.33
C SER A 139 -15.69 -7.58 6.85
N GLY A 140 -16.19 -6.68 6.02
CA GLY A 140 -16.54 -5.32 6.42
C GLY A 140 -18.02 -5.20 6.75
N THR A 141 -18.46 -5.63 7.94
CA THR A 141 -19.70 -5.15 8.57
C THR A 141 -19.43 -3.81 9.29
N GLY A 142 -18.85 -2.86 8.57
CA GLY A 142 -18.65 -1.49 9.03
C GLY A 142 -19.50 -0.57 8.17
N GLU A 143 -20.49 0.08 8.77
CA GLU A 143 -21.32 1.09 8.12
C GLU A 143 -20.43 2.15 7.46
N GLY A 144 -20.46 2.21 6.13
CA GLY A 144 -19.93 3.34 5.36
C GLY A 144 -18.84 3.03 4.34
N ILE A 145 -18.13 1.89 4.44
CA ILE A 145 -17.20 1.46 3.37
C ILE A 145 -17.88 0.34 2.61
N VAL A 146 -18.59 0.71 1.54
CA VAL A 146 -19.06 -0.28 0.57
C VAL A 146 -17.81 -0.92 0.00
N ASP A 147 -17.61 -2.22 0.24
CA ASP A 147 -16.55 -2.98 -0.40
C ASP A 147 -16.66 -2.72 -1.92
N PRO A 148 -15.66 -2.06 -2.55
CA PRO A 148 -15.75 -1.66 -3.94
C PRO A 148 -15.90 -2.86 -4.88
N VAL A 149 -15.40 -4.03 -4.46
CA VAL A 149 -15.60 -5.29 -5.18
C VAL A 149 -17.05 -5.76 -5.04
N ALA A 150 -17.62 -5.71 -3.84
CA ALA A 150 -19.03 -6.03 -3.62
C ALA A 150 -19.97 -5.05 -4.38
N ALA A 151 -19.67 -3.76 -4.41
CA ALA A 151 -20.40 -2.77 -5.19
C ALA A 151 -20.33 -3.07 -6.70
N ALA A 152 -19.13 -3.43 -7.19
CA ALA A 152 -18.93 -3.82 -8.58
C ALA A 152 -19.70 -5.09 -8.93
N PHE A 153 -19.72 -6.09 -8.04
CA PHE A 153 -20.50 -7.32 -8.23
C PHE A 153 -22.00 -7.04 -8.28
N GLN A 154 -22.54 -6.24 -7.36
CA GLN A 154 -23.95 -5.87 -7.38
C GLN A 154 -24.33 -5.12 -8.66
N SER A 155 -23.51 -4.16 -9.09
CA SER A 155 -23.73 -3.40 -10.34
C SER A 155 -23.67 -4.29 -11.58
N THR A 156 -22.77 -5.27 -11.59
CA THR A 156 -22.57 -6.19 -12.71
C THR A 156 -23.69 -7.25 -12.75
N GLN A 157 -24.11 -7.78 -11.61
CA GLN A 157 -25.22 -8.73 -11.50
C GLN A 157 -26.54 -8.13 -12.02
N ALA A 158 -26.77 -6.83 -11.79
CA ALA A 158 -27.94 -6.12 -12.33
C ALA A 158 -28.00 -6.14 -13.88
N LYS A 159 -26.86 -6.29 -14.56
CA LYS A 159 -26.75 -6.35 -16.02
C LYS A 159 -26.55 -7.79 -16.54
N HIS A 160 -26.08 -8.69 -15.70
CA HIS A 160 -25.65 -10.03 -16.07
C HIS A 160 -26.14 -11.06 -15.05
N THR A 161 -27.24 -11.74 -15.36
CA THR A 161 -27.89 -12.71 -14.47
C THR A 161 -27.07 -13.96 -14.16
N TRP A 162 -26.04 -14.25 -14.98
CA TRP A 162 -25.11 -15.36 -14.75
C TRP A 162 -24.14 -15.07 -13.58
N LEU A 163 -23.96 -13.81 -13.17
CA LEU A 163 -23.11 -13.42 -12.04
C LEU A 163 -23.86 -13.64 -10.71
N THR A 164 -24.20 -14.89 -10.43
CA THR A 164 -24.87 -15.31 -9.19
C THR A 164 -23.94 -15.11 -7.98
N ASN A 165 -24.50 -15.11 -6.76
CA ASN A 165 -23.70 -14.96 -5.54
C ASN A 165 -22.60 -16.04 -5.43
N THR A 166 -22.85 -17.26 -5.90
CA THR A 166 -21.86 -18.34 -5.93
C THR A 166 -20.68 -18.02 -6.85
N VAL A 167 -20.96 -17.44 -8.03
CA VAL A 167 -19.92 -17.00 -8.98
C VAL A 167 -19.15 -15.82 -8.40
N GLN A 168 -19.84 -14.87 -7.74
CA GLN A 168 -19.19 -13.75 -7.05
C GLN A 168 -18.24 -14.22 -5.95
N ASP A 169 -18.63 -15.20 -5.14
CA ASP A 169 -17.78 -15.78 -4.09
C ASP A 169 -16.53 -16.45 -4.67
N GLN A 170 -16.66 -17.17 -5.80
CA GLN A 170 -15.54 -17.79 -6.48
C GLN A 170 -14.61 -16.76 -7.11
N TRP A 171 -15.16 -15.73 -7.75
CA TRP A 171 -14.38 -14.64 -8.31
C TRP A 171 -13.66 -13.86 -7.21
N LEU A 172 -14.31 -13.59 -6.07
CA LEU A 172 -13.70 -12.94 -4.92
C LEU A 172 -12.52 -13.77 -4.41
N ARG A 173 -12.69 -15.09 -4.26
CA ARG A 173 -11.58 -16.00 -3.90
C ARG A 173 -10.45 -15.97 -4.92
N SER A 174 -10.78 -15.87 -6.21
CA SER A 174 -9.81 -15.81 -7.30
C SER A 174 -9.05 -14.48 -7.32
N PHE A 175 -9.72 -13.35 -7.11
CA PHE A 175 -9.10 -12.02 -6.99
C PHE A 175 -8.24 -11.88 -5.73
N LEU A 176 -8.66 -12.52 -4.64
CA LEU A 176 -7.89 -12.60 -3.40
C LEU A 176 -6.81 -13.69 -3.46
N SER A 177 -6.83 -14.55 -4.48
CA SER A 177 -5.75 -15.50 -4.74
C SER A 177 -4.54 -14.77 -5.30
N GLU A 178 -3.37 -15.38 -5.13
CA GLU A 178 -2.09 -14.80 -5.56
C GLU A 178 -1.77 -15.02 -7.05
N LYS A 179 -2.79 -15.47 -7.80
CA LYS A 179 -2.72 -15.74 -9.24
C LYS A 179 -2.44 -14.44 -10.00
N GLN A 180 -1.61 -14.52 -11.04
CA GLN A 180 -1.40 -13.37 -11.94
C GLN A 180 -2.55 -13.26 -12.93
N GLY A 181 -2.71 -12.11 -13.59
CA GLY A 181 -3.80 -11.90 -14.56
C GLY A 181 -3.92 -13.01 -15.62
N LYS A 182 -2.78 -13.56 -16.09
CA LYS A 182 -2.76 -14.68 -17.05
C LYS A 182 -3.32 -16.00 -16.49
N ASP A 183 -3.22 -16.22 -15.19
CA ASP A 183 -3.68 -17.43 -14.49
C ASP A 183 -5.07 -17.22 -13.86
N LEU A 184 -5.48 -15.95 -13.73
CA LEU A 184 -6.76 -15.53 -13.19
C LEU A 184 -7.89 -15.65 -14.22
N VAL A 185 -7.61 -15.34 -15.49
CA VAL A 185 -8.62 -15.40 -16.57
C VAL A 185 -9.16 -16.82 -16.77
N PRO A 186 -8.32 -17.88 -16.88
CA PRO A 186 -8.84 -19.25 -16.98
C PRO A 186 -9.68 -19.66 -15.78
N ASP A 187 -9.24 -19.32 -14.56
CA ASP A 187 -9.93 -19.63 -13.30
C ASP A 187 -11.33 -19.00 -13.23
N ILE A 188 -11.43 -17.74 -13.70
CA ILE A 188 -12.67 -17.00 -13.80
C ILE A 188 -13.59 -17.58 -14.90
N LEU A 189 -13.03 -18.00 -16.03
CA LEU A 189 -13.80 -18.52 -17.17
C LEU A 189 -14.29 -19.95 -16.95
N GLU A 190 -13.48 -20.81 -16.33
CA GLU A 190 -13.86 -22.18 -15.93
C GLU A 190 -15.07 -22.16 -14.98
N THR A 191 -15.16 -21.13 -14.14
CA THR A 191 -16.31 -20.90 -13.26
C THR A 191 -17.62 -20.64 -14.02
N ILE A 192 -17.54 -20.02 -15.21
CA ILE A 192 -18.72 -19.65 -16.02
C ILE A 192 -19.04 -20.74 -17.05
N TYR A 193 -18.01 -21.38 -17.59
CA TYR A 193 -18.08 -22.37 -18.67
C TYR A 193 -17.23 -23.61 -18.32
N PRO A 194 -17.68 -24.43 -17.36
CA PRO A 194 -16.91 -25.60 -16.89
C PRO A 194 -16.74 -26.70 -17.95
N GLU A 195 -17.44 -26.60 -19.08
CA GLU A 195 -17.36 -27.56 -20.20
C GLU A 195 -16.43 -27.09 -21.35
N MET A 196 -15.80 -25.93 -21.21
CA MET A 196 -14.89 -25.39 -22.21
C MET A 196 -13.44 -25.46 -21.70
N ASP A 197 -12.59 -26.22 -22.41
CA ASP A 197 -11.14 -26.21 -22.17
C ASP A 197 -10.54 -24.88 -22.67
N PHE A 198 -9.98 -24.07 -21.76
CA PHE A 198 -9.33 -22.78 -22.03
C PHE A 198 -7.81 -22.85 -21.86
#